data_AF-A0A958L9G2-F1
#
_entry.id   AF-A0A958L9G2-F1
#
_cell.length_a   1.000
_cell.length_b   1.000
_cell.length_c   1.000
_cell.angle_alpha   90.00
_cell.angle_beta   90.00
_cell.angle_gamma   90.00
#
_symmetry.space_group_name_H-M   'P 1'
#
loop_
_entity.id
_entity.type
_entity.pdbx_description
1 polymer ?
#
loop_
_entity_poly.entity_id
_entity_poly.type
_entity_poly.pdbx_seq_one_letter_code
_entity_poly.pdbx_strand_id
1 'polypeptide(L)' 'HMKVGDRVLAKIVERVNGNIFIVNLNGRLLRVKNTTDQDFQAQQQVELKVTAVNPLAFQLAEIQSKFSVSV' A
#
# COMPACT_ATOMS: atom_id res chain seq x y z
N HIS A 1 -9.26 -0.34 -10.66
CA HIS A 1 -8.80 0.83 -9.87
C HIS A 1 -9.58 0.86 -8.57
N MET A 2 -8.90 1.03 -7.43
CA MET A 2 -9.56 1.23 -6.13
C MET A 2 -9.78 2.71 -5.88
N LYS A 3 -10.87 3.06 -5.21
CA LYS A 3 -11.22 4.41 -4.76
C LYS A 3 -11.41 4.41 -3.25
N VAL A 4 -11.25 5.58 -2.64
CA VAL A 4 -11.56 5.76 -1.21
C VAL A 4 -13.04 5.43 -0.98
N GLY A 5 -13.31 4.62 0.03
CA GLY A 5 -14.64 4.11 0.36
C GLY A 5 -14.93 2.70 -0.16
N ASP A 6 -14.19 2.22 -1.16
CA ASP A 6 -14.37 0.87 -1.69
C ASP A 6 -14.11 -0.18 -0.60
N ARG A 7 -14.86 -1.28 -0.68
CA ARG A 7 -14.68 -2.47 0.16
C ARG A 7 -14.04 -3.56 -0.67
N VAL A 8 -12.97 -4.16 -0.14
CA VAL A 8 -12.20 -5.20 -0.82
C VAL A 8 -11.93 -6.36 0.12
N LEU A 9 -11.94 -7.59 -0.40
CA LEU A 9 -11.60 -8.78 0.37
C LEU A 9 -10.10 -9.02 0.31
N ALA A 10 -9.48 -9.27 1.47
CA ALA A 10 -8.08 -9.62 1.59
C ALA A 10 -7.91 -10.78 2.57
N LYS A 11 -6.77 -11.47 2.49
CA LYS A 11 -6.40 -12.54 3.43
C LYS A 11 -5.29 -12.05 4.34
N ILE A 12 -5.43 -12.20 5.65
CA ILE A 12 -4.36 -11.90 6.59
C ILE A 12 -3.25 -12.93 6.41
N VAL A 13 -2.03 -12.45 6.21
CA VAL A 13 -0.84 -13.30 6.10
C VAL A 13 -0.20 -13.43 7.47
N GLU A 14 0.01 -12.31 8.15
CA GLU A 14 0.63 -12.27 9.47
C GLU A 14 0.26 -11.00 10.25
N ARG A 15 0.47 -11.05 11.56
CA ARG A 15 0.42 -9.90 12.47
C ARG A 15 1.84 -9.44 12.73
N VAL A 16 2.15 -8.18 12.38
CA VAL A 16 3.51 -7.62 12.54
C VAL A 16 3.74 -7.21 13.99
N ASN A 17 2.85 -6.38 14.53
CA ASN A 17 2.85 -5.96 15.93
C ASN A 17 1.52 -5.32 16.30
N GLY A 18 1.02 -5.52 17.52
CA GLY A 18 -0.19 -4.84 18.03
C GLY A 18 -1.31 -4.80 16.99
N ASN A 19 -1.54 -3.62 16.40
CA ASN A 19 -2.63 -3.37 15.45
C ASN A 19 -2.19 -3.30 13.98
N ILE A 20 -1.01 -3.82 13.64
CA ILE A 20 -0.48 -3.82 12.28
C ILE A 20 -0.45 -5.24 11.73
N PHE A 21 -1.00 -5.41 10.53
CA PHE A 21 -1.09 -6.68 9.83
C PHE A 21 -0.51 -6.56 8.42
N ILE A 22 0.03 -7.67 7.91
CA ILE A 22 0.27 -7.85 6.48
C ILE A 22 -0.90 -8.64 5.92
N VAL A 23 -1.50 -8.13 4.84
CA VAL A 23 -2.59 -8.77 4.12
C VAL A 23 -2.18 -9.03 2.68
N ASN A 24 -2.69 -10.11 2.10
CA ASN A 24 -2.64 -10.38 0.68
C ASN A 24 -3.96 -9.92 0.03
N LEU A 25 -3.84 -8.95 -0.86
CA LEU A 25 -4.91 -8.46 -1.71
C LEU A 25 -4.54 -8.74 -3.17
N ASN A 26 -5.20 -9.71 -3.80
CA ASN A 26 -4.99 -10.09 -5.20
C ASN A 26 -3.51 -10.34 -5.57
N GLY A 27 -2.78 -11.06 -4.71
CA GLY A 27 -1.36 -11.38 -4.90
C GLY A 27 -0.40 -10.29 -4.45
N ARG A 28 -0.90 -9.15 -3.94
CA ARG A 28 -0.07 -8.05 -3.44
C ARG A 28 -0.09 -8.01 -1.93
N LEU A 29 1.09 -7.97 -1.31
CA LEU A 29 1.22 -7.79 0.13
C LEU A 29 1.09 -6.31 0.48
N LEU A 30 0.18 -6.01 1.40
CA LEU A 30 -0.07 -4.66 1.89
C LEU A 30 0.03 -4.64 3.39
N ARG A 31 0.64 -3.58 3.93
CA ARG A 31 0.64 -3.30 5.35
C ARG A 31 -0.62 -2.51 5.69
N VAL A 32 -1.41 -3.01 6.62
CA VAL A 32 -2.65 -2.36 7.06
C VAL A 32 -2.61 -2.14 8.57
N LYS A 33 -3.20 -1.03 9.00
CA LYS A 33 -3.44 -0.75 10.42
C LYS A 33 -4.88 -1.11 10.73
N ASN A 34 -5.07 -2.04 11.65
CA ASN A 34 -6.35 -2.31 12.26
C ASN A 34 -6.71 -1.13 13.17
N THR A 35 -7.79 -0.44 12.81
CA THR A 35 -8.37 0.64 13.62
C THR A 35 -9.63 0.21 14.33
N THR A 36 -9.95 -1.09 14.30
CA THR A 36 -11.03 -1.70 15.08
C THR A 36 -10.45 -2.28 16.37
N ASP A 37 -11.31 -2.46 17.36
CA ASP A 37 -10.94 -3.15 18.62
C ASP A 37 -11.03 -4.69 18.49
N GLN A 38 -11.21 -5.20 17.26
CA GLN A 38 -11.27 -6.64 16.99
C GLN A 38 -9.88 -7.19 16.77
N ASP A 39 -9.62 -8.40 17.28
CA ASP A 39 -8.41 -9.14 16.94
C ASP A 39 -8.66 -10.03 15.72
N PHE A 40 -7.62 -10.22 14.90
CA PHE A 40 -7.70 -11.03 13.70
C PHE A 40 -6.56 -12.03 13.64
N GLN A 41 -6.82 -13.18 13.04
CA GLN A 41 -5.88 -14.29 12.96
C GLN A 41 -5.24 -14.41 11.58
N ALA A 42 -4.04 -14.97 11.51
CA ALA A 42 -3.42 -15.32 10.25
C ALA A 42 -4.31 -16.30 9.46
N GLN A 43 -4.22 -16.23 8.13
CA GLN A 43 -5.03 -16.97 7.17
C GLN A 43 -6.53 -16.59 7.11
N GLN A 44 -7.02 -15.71 7.99
CA GLN A 44 -8.40 -15.24 7.98
C GLN A 44 -8.67 -14.32 6.77
N GLN A 45 -9.86 -14.47 6.16
CA GLN A 45 -10.35 -13.54 5.16
C GLN A 45 -11.07 -12.37 5.83
N VAL A 46 -10.75 -11.14 5.42
CA VAL A 46 -11.29 -9.91 6.00
C VAL A 46 -11.73 -8.94 4.90
N GLU A 47 -12.75 -8.13 5.21
CA GLU A 47 -13.15 -7.00 4.38
C GLU A 47 -12.37 -5.75 4.83
N LEU A 48 -11.68 -5.11 3.88
CA LEU A 48 -10.94 -3.87 4.09
C LEU A 48 -11.70 -2.71 3.44
N LYS A 49 -11.76 -1.57 4.12
CA LYS A 49 -12.23 -0.30 3.55
C LYS A 49 -11.04 0.53 3.11
N VAL A 50 -11.03 0.95 1.85
CA VAL A 50 -9.98 1.83 1.31
C VAL A 50 -10.15 3.23 1.91
N THR A 51 -9.18 3.70 2.68
CA THR A 51 -9.24 5.02 3.35
C THR A 51 -8.42 6.10 2.65
N ALA A 52 -7.38 5.72 1.91
CA ALA A 52 -6.54 6.62 1.15
C ALA A 52 -6.00 5.92 -0.11
N VAL A 53 -5.83 6.69 -1.17
CA VAL A 53 -5.14 6.28 -2.39
C VAL A 53 -4.14 7.39 -2.69
N ASN A 54 -2.84 7.12 -2.50
CA ASN A 54 -1.79 8.12 -2.68
C ASN A 54 -0.94 7.75 -3.92
N PRO A 55 -1.30 8.21 -5.12
CA PRO A 55 -0.41 8.07 -6.27
C PRO A 55 0.73 9.08 -6.13
N LEU A 56 1.97 8.62 -6.25
CA LEU A 56 3.09 9.51 -6.52
C LEU A 56 3.03 9.92 -7.99
N ALA A 57 2.93 11.22 -8.27
CA ALA A 57 3.03 11.76 -9.61
C ALA A 57 4.41 12.38 -9.79
N PHE A 58 5.07 12.03 -10.89
CA PHE A 58 6.40 12.52 -11.24
C PHE A 58 6.32 13.32 -12.54
N GLN A 59 7.15 14.35 -12.64
CA GLN A 59 7.37 15.08 -13.89
C GLN A 59 8.83 14.87 -14.31
N LEU A 60 9.06 14.73 -15.62
CA LEU A 60 10.42 14.66 -16.17
C LEU A 60 11.15 15.98 -15.88
N ALA A 61 12.34 15.87 -15.28
CA ALA A 61 13.27 16.98 -15.13
C ALA A 61 14.42 16.78 -16.12
N GLU A 62 14.76 17.82 -16.90
CA GLU A 62 15.88 17.79 -17.84
C GLU A 62 17.21 17.77 -17.06
N ILE A 63 18.09 16.81 -17.38
CA ILE A 63 19.44 16.79 -16.84
C ILE A 63 20.28 17.75 -17.70
N GLN A 64 20.55 18.96 -17.20
CA GLN A 64 21.53 19.85 -17.83
C GLN A 64 22.96 19.35 -17.59
N SER A 65 23.38 18.31 -18.31
CA SER A 65 24.79 17.95 -18.42
C SER A 65 25.46 18.93 -19.37
N LYS A 66 25.94 20.08 -18.84
CA LYS A 66 26.91 20.91 -19.55
C LYS A 66 28.27 20.17 -19.56
N PHE A 67 28.43 19.23 -20.48
CA PHE A 67 29.77 18.82 -20.90
C PHE A 67 30.26 19.84 -21.94
N SER A 68 30.97 20.86 -21.47
CA SER A 68 31.79 21.69 -22.34
C SER A 68 33.01 20.86 -22.74
N VAL A 69 33.02 20.34 -23.96
CA VAL A 69 34.26 19.86 -24.59
C VAL A 69 35.02 21.10 -25.06
N SER A 70 36.14 21.40 -24.40
CA SER A 70 37.11 22.36 -24.92
C SER A 70 37.84 21.74 -26.10
N VAL A 71 37.82 22.41 -27.27
CA VAL A 71 38.70 22.16 -28.42
C VAL A 71 39.88 23.13 -28.34
#